data_AF-A0A355AF70-F1
#
_entry.id   AF-A0A355AF70-F1
#
_cell.length_a   1.000
_cell.length_b   1.000
_cell.length_c   1.000
_cell.angle_alpha   90.00
_cell.angle_beta   90.00
_cell.angle_gamma   90.00
#
_symmetry.space_group_name_H-M   'P 1'
#
loop_
_entity.id
_entity.type
_entity.pdbx_description
1 polymer ?
#
loop_
_entity_poly.entity_id
_entity_poly.type
_entity_poly.pdbx_seq_one_letter_code
_entity_poly.pdbx_strand_id
1 'polypeptide(L)' 'MKCKICEKNIKGRSDKIFCSVECKNYYHINLRRVTKNMAKELDVILHRNRSILLELLGKNTFQKKIKRVVLAKKKFN' A
#
# COMPACT_ATOMS: atom_id res chain seq x y z
N MET A 1 -22.19 -9.19 23.21
CA MET A 1 -21.33 -8.96 22.03
C MET A 1 -19.87 -8.97 22.48
N LYS A 2 -18.98 -9.71 21.81
CA LYS A 2 -17.55 -9.85 22.17
C LYS A 2 -16.66 -9.02 21.25
N CYS A 3 -15.55 -8.50 21.78
CA CYS A 3 -14.55 -7.78 21.02
C CYS A 3 -13.87 -8.67 19.98
N LYS A 4 -13.74 -8.19 18.73
CA LYS A 4 -13.07 -8.92 17.64
C LYS A 4 -11.58 -9.23 17.89
N ILE A 5 -10.93 -8.53 18.82
CA ILE A 5 -9.48 -8.65 19.07
C ILE A 5 -9.14 -9.40 20.37
N CYS A 6 -9.82 -9.09 21.46
CA CYS A 6 -9.47 -9.61 22.80
C CYS A 6 -10.60 -10.38 23.47
N GLU A 7 -11.70 -10.63 22.74
CA GLU A 7 -12.86 -11.40 23.17
C GLU A 7 -13.61 -10.89 24.42
N LYS A 8 -13.15 -9.80 25.03
CA LYS A 8 -13.82 -9.14 26.15
C LYS A 8 -15.24 -8.71 25.77
N ASN A 9 -16.14 -8.78 26.74
CA ASN A 9 -17.51 -8.31 26.58
C ASN A 9 -17.52 -6.80 26.29
N ILE A 10 -18.24 -6.42 25.24
CA ILE A 10 -18.40 -5.04 24.83
C ILE A 10 -19.58 -4.44 25.62
N LYS A 11 -19.34 -3.28 26.22
CA LYS A 11 -20.37 -2.44 26.84
C LYS A 11 -20.61 -1.20 25.98
N GLY A 12 -21.87 -0.76 25.92
CA GLY A 12 -22.32 0.44 25.20
C GLY A 12 -23.25 0.09 24.03
N ARG A 13 -23.14 0.87 22.94
CA ARG A 13 -23.96 0.70 21.73
C ARG A 13 -23.98 -0.74 21.21
N SER A 14 -25.13 -1.15 20.69
CA SER A 14 -25.38 -2.48 20.14
C SER A 14 -24.52 -2.85 18.93
N ASP A 15 -24.01 -1.86 18.19
CA ASP A 15 -23.21 -2.04 16.96
C ASP A 15 -21.69 -1.91 17.20
N LYS A 16 -21.25 -1.75 18.45
CA LYS A 16 -19.84 -1.54 18.78
C LYS A 16 -19.02 -2.81 18.55
N ILE A 17 -18.04 -2.77 17.65
CA ILE A 17 -17.21 -3.93 17.24
C ILE A 17 -16.01 -4.19 18.16
N PHE A 18 -15.45 -3.12 18.76
CA PHE A 18 -14.23 -3.18 19.58
C PHE A 18 -14.51 -2.69 20.99
N CYS A 19 -13.92 -3.32 22.01
CA CYS A 19 -14.11 -2.89 23.40
C CYS A 19 -13.39 -1.58 23.73
N SER A 20 -12.25 -1.29 23.08
CA SER A 20 -11.40 -0.11 23.32
C SER A 20 -10.83 0.46 22.01
N VAL A 21 -10.33 1.70 22.08
CA VAL A 21 -9.60 2.35 20.98
C VAL A 21 -8.34 1.56 20.61
N GLU A 22 -7.66 0.96 21.59
CA GLU A 22 -6.50 0.10 21.37
C GLU A 22 -6.84 -1.11 20.51
N CYS A 23 -7.93 -1.83 20.81
CA CYS A 23 -8.36 -2.98 20.00
C CYS A 23 -8.72 -2.56 18.57
N LYS A 24 -9.38 -1.40 18.41
CA LYS A 24 -9.68 -0.83 17.10
C LYS A 24 -8.39 -0.53 16.32
N ASN A 25 -7.41 0.11 16.95
CA ASN A 25 -6.14 0.46 16.34
C ASN A 25 -5.34 -0.78 15.97
N TYR A 26 -5.24 -1.76 16.88
CA TYR A 26 -4.57 -3.03 16.63
C TYR A 26 -5.14 -3.73 15.38
N TYR A 27 -6.47 -3.79 15.27
CA TYR A 27 -7.12 -4.37 14.10
C TYR A 27 -6.73 -3.66 12.80
N HIS A 28 -6.88 -2.33 12.75
CA HIS A 28 -6.63 -1.58 11.52
C HIS A 28 -5.14 -1.50 11.15
N ILE A 29 -4.23 -1.45 12.12
CA ILE A 29 -2.79 -1.49 11.87
C ILE A 29 -2.40 -2.83 11.26
N ASN A 30 -2.88 -3.94 11.83
CA ASN A 30 -2.59 -5.26 11.27
C ASN A 30 -3.17 -5.46 9.88
N LEU A 31 -4.40 -5.00 9.65
CA LEU A 31 -5.01 -5.04 8.32
C LEU A 31 -4.17 -4.29 7.28
N ARG A 32 -3.78 -3.03 7.58
CA ARG A 32 -2.90 -2.24 6.71
C ARG A 32 -1.53 -2.89 6.51
N ARG A 33 -0.97 -3.51 7.56
CA ARG A 33 0.31 -4.22 7.49
C ARG A 33 0.26 -5.38 6.51
N VAL A 34 -0.80 -6.18 6.52
CA VAL A 34 -0.98 -7.29 5.57
C VAL A 34 -1.03 -6.73 4.14
N THR A 35 -1.88 -5.74 3.87
CA THR A 35 -1.98 -5.13 2.54
C THR A 35 -0.65 -4.55 2.07
N LYS A 36 0.06 -3.81 2.94
CA LYS A 36 1.38 -3.24 2.63
C LYS A 36 2.41 -4.32 2.30
N ASN A 37 2.40 -5.44 3.04
CA ASN A 37 3.35 -6.53 2.81
C ASN A 37 3.06 -7.23 1.48
N MET A 38 1.79 -7.48 1.16
CA MET A 38 1.40 -8.10 -0.12
C MET A 38 1.73 -7.19 -1.31
N ALA A 39 1.58 -5.87 -1.16
CA ALA A 39 1.87 -4.91 -2.22
C ALA A 39 3.36 -4.53 -2.35
N LYS A 40 4.21 -4.90 -1.38
CA LYS A 40 5.59 -4.39 -1.27
C LYS A 40 6.43 -4.61 -2.53
N GLU A 41 6.37 -5.79 -3.13
CA GLU A 41 7.17 -6.10 -4.32
C GLU A 41 6.70 -5.29 -5.53
N LEU A 42 5.39 -5.16 -5.71
CA LEU A 42 4.80 -4.34 -6.76
C LEU A 42 5.17 -2.86 -6.57
N ASP A 43 5.06 -2.33 -5.35
CA ASP A 43 5.43 -0.95 -5.05
C ASP A 43 6.91 -0.68 -5.37
N VAL A 44 7.82 -1.60 -5.05
CA VAL A 44 9.24 -1.47 -5.39
C VAL A 44 9.44 -1.37 -6.91
N ILE A 45 8.76 -2.22 -7.68
CA ILE A 45 8.83 -2.19 -9.15
C ILE A 45 8.26 -0.87 -9.68
N LEU A 46 7.08 -0.45 -9.21
CA LEU A 46 6.42 0.77 -9.63
C LEU A 46 7.25 2.02 -9.29
N HIS A 47 7.85 2.08 -8.11
CA HIS A 47 8.73 3.18 -7.74
C HIS A 47 9.97 3.26 -8.61
N ARG A 48 10.59 2.12 -8.92
CA ARG A 48 11.73 2.06 -9.84
C ARG A 48 11.33 2.52 -11.24
N ASN A 49 10.20 2.02 -11.75
CA ASN A 49 9.65 2.40 -13.04
C ASN A 49 9.36 3.91 -13.11
N ARG A 50 8.77 4.48 -12.05
CA ARG A 50 8.52 5.92 -11.96
C ARG A 50 9.81 6.72 -12.04
N SER A 51 10.87 6.31 -11.35
CA SER A 51 12.18 6.98 -11.44
C SER A 51 12.78 6.90 -12.85
N ILE A 52 12.67 5.75 -13.52
CA ILE A 52 13.11 5.59 -14.92
C ILE A 52 12.33 6.52 -15.85
N LEU A 53 11.01 6.63 -15.69
CA LEU A 53 10.18 7.51 -16.51
C LEU A 53 10.56 8.99 -16.31
N LEU A 54 10.77 9.40 -15.07
CA LEU A 54 11.19 10.77 -14.75
C LEU A 54 12.54 11.12 -15.39
N GLU A 55 13.50 10.18 -15.36
CA GLU A 55 14.78 10.35 -16.02
C GLU A 55 14.64 10.49 -17.55
N LEU A 56 13.78 9.68 -18.18
CA LEU A 56 13.63 9.64 -19.64
C LEU A 56 12.80 10.81 -20.21
N LEU A 57 11.74 11.22 -19.50
CA LEU A 57 10.85 12.31 -19.89
C LEU A 57 11.45 13.68 -19.57
N GLY A 58 12.13 13.83 -18.44
CA GLY A 58 12.56 15.15 -17.96
C GLY A 58 11.40 16.02 -17.50
N LYS A 59 11.65 17.32 -17.28
CA LYS A 59 10.72 18.22 -16.56
C LYS A 59 9.53 18.74 -17.37
N ASN A 60 9.67 18.88 -18.68
CA ASN A 60 8.72 19.63 -19.53
C ASN A 60 8.14 18.79 -20.67
N THR A 61 8.16 17.46 -20.57
CA THR A 61 7.56 16.60 -21.60
C THR A 61 6.53 15.65 -20.99
N PHE A 62 5.36 15.61 -21.60
CA PHE A 62 4.27 14.71 -21.20
C PHE A 62 4.36 13.35 -21.89
N GLN A 63 5.00 13.29 -23.06
CA GLN A 63 5.14 12.07 -23.84
C GLN A 63 6.44 12.08 -24.65
N LYS A 64 7.07 10.91 -24.80
CA LYS A 64 8.28 10.73 -25.61
C LYS A 64 8.28 9.37 -26.28
N LYS A 65 8.60 9.32 -27.58
CA LYS A 65 8.82 8.06 -28.30
C LYS A 65 10.24 7.57 -28.02
N ILE A 66 10.38 6.33 -27.56
CA ILE A 66 11.65 5.70 -27.24
C ILE A 66 11.71 4.27 -27.76
N LYS A 67 12.91 3.79 -28.11
CA LYS A 67 13.13 2.41 -28.51
C LYS A 67 12.96 1.49 -27.29
N ARG A 68 12.25 0.36 -27.46
CA ARG A 68 12.02 -0.64 -26.40
C ARG A 68 13.32 -1.09 -25.72
N VAL A 69 14.41 -1.21 -26.47
CA VAL A 69 15.75 -1.60 -25.97
C VAL A 69 16.25 -0.67 -24.86
N VAL A 70 15.93 0.63 -24.92
CA VAL A 70 16.35 1.61 -23.90
C VAL A 70 15.67 1.33 -22.55
N LEU A 71 14.37 1.04 -22.57
CA LEU A 71 13.61 0.65 -21.37
C LEU A 71 14.09 -0.69 -20.80
N ALA A 72 14.31 -1.67 -21.67
CA ALA A 72 14.80 -2.99 -21.27
C ALA A 72 16.17 -2.92 -20.58
N LYS A 73 17.11 -2.11 -21.12
CA LYS A 73 18.43 -1.88 -20.49
C LYS A 73 18.33 -1.27 -19.09
N LYS A 74 17.29 -0.47 -18.81
CA LYS A 74 17.04 0.12 -17.49
C LYS A 74 16.26 -0.80 -16.55
N LYS A 75 15.89 -2.01 -17.00
CA LYS A 75 15.04 -2.97 -16.28
C LYS A 75 13.67 -2.39 -15.92
N PHE A 76 13.08 -1.67 -16.87
CA PHE A 76 11.67 -1.25 -16.77
C PHE A 76 10.78 -2.49 -16.96
N ASN A 77 9.94 -2.79 -15.97
CA ASN A 77 9.04 -3.95 -15.96
C ASN A 77 7.59 -3.55 -16.24
#